data_AF-A0A926XGR1-F1
#
_entry.id   AF-A0A926XGR1-F1
#
_cell.length_a   1.000
_cell.length_b   1.000
_cell.length_c   1.000
_cell.angle_alpha   90.00
_cell.angle_beta   90.00
_cell.angle_gamma   90.00
#
_symmetry.space_group_name_H-M   'P 1'
#
loop_
_entity.id
_entity.type
_entity.pdbx_description
1 polymer ?
#
loop_
_entity_poly.entity_id
_entity_poly.type
_entity_poly.pdbx_seq_one_letter_code
_entity_poly.pdbx_strand_id
1 'polypeptide(L)'
;MNLLWMERLGDWNPQFLRELKGQLKTRKLAIAIGVSLISQFLLVLYFYEQLNLDGTYSSFCVRTSNYNCRLDAAGEIVIDWQQWWQTLFSILNWTLPLILLLAGVYMILSDLGKEERRGTLNFIRLSPQSSQSILTGKILGVPILLYLGVALALPLHCWSAISAGVPFYFLVSFYLLSGASYYFFYSAALLYGFLSEFQASSASFLTFVFALPWLNVINWSVSLVTQANYDWSDSVLYYWQWFYIPLGSNFLLAETFAILTFSLWTYWIWQALNRRFANANATLISKKQSYWMVAYFEFLLLGFCLQKNHLNPAQFAESGFLWGLLVFMETVNLLWFLGLIAALSPHRQALQDWARYRREKVSNRKSFWKSGLMQDLLWGEKSPSLVAVAVNLGIKTVIWGAWILFWPQNSAKISAILGLILSLNWLLILAGIAQTLLFMKTAKRSLWAGITVIALIAFPPIFFSVLSMPFYQSSGVWLLTAFPWIGVKEASAIPIFLTILGQWSVTTLLSLQLTRQMRLAGASSSKAIFANRPSAPAR
;
A
#
# COMPACT_ATOMS: atom_id res chain seq x y z
N MET A 1 41.28 1.30 19.30
CA MET A 1 40.07 0.44 19.34
C MET A 1 39.17 0.59 18.10
N ASN A 2 39.70 1.02 16.93
CA ASN A 2 38.87 1.53 15.81
C ASN A 2 38.96 0.79 14.46
N LEU A 3 39.80 -0.25 14.31
CA LEU A 3 39.94 -0.98 13.04
C LEU A 3 39.06 -2.24 12.98
N LEU A 4 39.12 -3.10 14.00
CA LEU A 4 38.39 -4.37 14.07
C LEU A 4 36.86 -4.25 13.96
N TRP A 5 36.24 -3.23 14.55
CA TRP A 5 34.79 -3.04 14.45
C TRP A 5 34.37 -2.51 13.06
N MET A 6 35.19 -1.66 12.45
CA MET A 6 34.94 -1.18 11.08
C MET A 6 35.16 -2.28 10.05
N GLU A 7 36.14 -3.16 10.25
CA GLU A 7 36.35 -4.36 9.44
C GLU A 7 35.15 -5.29 9.54
N ARG A 8 34.73 -5.63 10.77
CA ARG A 8 33.58 -6.52 10.99
C ARG A 8 32.25 -5.97 10.43
N LEU A 9 32.04 -4.66 10.52
CA LEU A 9 30.89 -4.01 9.89
C LEU A 9 30.99 -3.98 8.37
N GLY A 10 32.19 -3.77 7.83
CA GLY A 10 32.46 -3.82 6.40
C GLY A 10 32.20 -5.20 5.79
N ASP A 11 32.58 -6.25 6.51
CA ASP A 11 32.31 -7.63 6.12
C ASP A 11 30.82 -7.98 6.20
N TRP A 12 30.11 -7.43 7.20
CA TRP A 12 28.66 -7.68 7.37
C TRP A 12 27.82 -6.97 6.31
N ASN A 13 28.02 -5.66 6.12
CA ASN A 13 27.31 -4.90 5.09
C ASN A 13 28.18 -3.73 4.60
N PRO A 14 28.90 -3.89 3.47
CA PRO A 14 29.80 -2.86 2.96
C PRO A 14 29.05 -1.61 2.49
N GLN A 15 27.80 -1.76 2.01
CA GLN A 15 26.97 -0.63 1.60
C GLN A 15 26.58 0.21 2.82
N PHE A 16 26.20 -0.42 3.94
CA PHE A 16 25.92 0.29 5.19
C PHE A 16 27.14 1.08 5.67
N LEU A 17 28.32 0.46 5.69
CA LEU A 17 29.57 1.15 6.07
C LEU A 17 29.88 2.34 5.16
N ARG A 18 29.62 2.22 3.85
CA ARG A 18 29.77 3.31 2.89
C ARG A 18 28.86 4.49 3.25
N GLU A 19 27.59 4.24 3.55
CA GLU A 19 26.66 5.30 3.94
C GLU A 19 27.05 5.94 5.28
N LEU A 20 27.45 5.15 6.27
CA LEU A 20 27.93 5.67 7.56
C LEU A 20 29.09 6.65 7.38
N LYS A 21 30.12 6.27 6.60
CA LYS A 21 31.28 7.14 6.31
C LYS A 21 30.88 8.40 5.55
N GLY A 22 29.88 8.32 4.67
CA GLY A 22 29.38 9.46 3.91
C GLY A 22 28.55 10.46 4.74
N GLN A 23 27.78 9.96 5.71
CA GLN A 23 26.83 10.76 6.49
C GLN A 23 27.40 11.25 7.82
N LEU A 24 28.20 10.46 8.54
CA LEU A 24 28.74 10.77 9.86
C LEU A 24 29.96 11.70 9.80
N LYS A 25 29.81 12.88 9.18
CA LYS A 25 30.80 13.96 9.25
C LYS A 25 30.56 14.80 10.49
N THR A 26 31.63 15.23 11.17
CA THR A 26 31.57 16.02 12.42
C THR A 26 30.56 17.17 12.38
N ARG A 27 30.56 17.95 11.28
CA ARG A 27 29.59 19.05 11.08
C ARG A 27 28.14 18.56 11.06
N LYS A 28 27.84 17.49 10.30
CA LYS A 28 26.47 16.95 10.20
C LYS A 28 26.01 16.35 11.53
N LEU A 29 26.94 15.69 12.23
CA LEU A 29 26.71 15.11 13.55
C LEU A 29 26.35 16.20 14.58
N ALA A 30 27.15 17.26 14.66
CA ALA A 30 26.90 18.38 15.56
C ALA A 30 25.54 19.05 15.29
N ILE A 31 25.16 19.23 14.02
CA ILE A 31 23.85 19.78 13.64
C ILE A 31 22.71 18.85 14.09
N ALA A 32 22.81 17.54 13.83
CA ALA A 32 21.76 16.58 14.21
C ALA A 32 21.55 16.53 15.74
N ILE A 33 22.65 16.54 16.51
CA ILE A 33 22.61 16.58 17.97
C ILE A 33 21.99 17.91 18.44
N GLY A 34 22.49 19.04 17.93
CA GLY A 34 22.01 20.37 18.30
C GLY A 34 20.53 20.57 18.04
N VAL A 35 20.05 20.19 16.84
CA VAL A 35 18.62 20.27 16.49
C VAL A 35 17.78 19.41 17.44
N SER A 36 18.17 18.17 17.70
CA SER A 36 17.42 17.30 18.61
C SER A 36 17.34 17.87 20.03
N LEU A 37 18.47 18.29 20.61
CA LEU A 37 18.51 18.81 21.98
C LEU A 37 17.75 20.15 22.12
N ILE A 38 17.91 21.05 21.15
CA ILE A 38 17.19 22.33 21.15
C ILE A 38 15.68 22.11 21.01
N SER A 39 15.24 21.24 20.09
CA SER A 39 13.82 20.93 19.93
C SER A 39 13.20 20.31 21.19
N GLN A 40 13.92 19.40 21.84
CA GLN A 40 13.48 18.81 23.12
C GLN A 40 13.38 19.87 24.22
N PHE A 41 14.38 20.73 24.34
CA PHE A 41 14.40 21.82 25.33
C PHE A 41 13.23 22.80 25.12
N LEU A 42 13.02 23.24 23.88
CA LEU A 42 11.91 24.14 23.54
C LEU A 42 10.55 23.50 23.79
N LEU A 43 10.38 22.20 23.53
CA LEU A 43 9.14 21.49 23.80
C LEU A 43 8.82 21.45 25.29
N VAL A 44 9.82 21.14 26.13
CA VAL A 44 9.65 21.12 27.60
C VAL A 44 9.34 22.53 28.12
N LEU A 45 10.06 23.55 27.65
CA LEU A 45 9.79 24.93 28.03
C LEU A 45 8.37 25.39 27.66
N TYR A 46 7.90 25.02 26.46
CA TYR A 46 6.55 25.35 26.01
C TYR A 46 5.47 24.81 26.94
N PHE A 47 5.60 23.56 27.40
CA PHE A 47 4.66 22.97 28.37
C PHE A 47 4.85 23.48 29.79
N TYR A 48 6.07 23.87 30.14
CA TYR A 48 6.36 24.49 31.43
C TYR A 48 5.69 25.87 31.57
N GLU A 49 5.73 26.68 30.50
CA GLU A 49 5.08 28.00 30.48
C GLU A 49 3.56 27.92 30.69
N GLN A 50 2.92 26.85 30.20
CA GLN A 50 1.48 26.62 30.38
C GLN A 50 1.06 26.34 31.84
N LEU A 51 1.99 26.14 32.77
CA LEU A 51 1.69 25.99 34.18
C LEU A 51 1.26 27.31 34.84
N ASN A 52 1.66 28.47 34.27
CA ASN A 52 1.59 29.79 34.91
C ASN A 52 0.46 30.71 34.39
N LEU A 53 -0.59 30.15 33.77
CA LEU A 53 -1.71 30.95 33.24
C LEU A 53 -2.63 31.44 34.38
N ASP A 54 -2.38 32.65 34.86
CA ASP A 54 -3.27 33.52 35.64
C ASP A 54 -4.04 32.90 36.82
N GLY A 55 -3.36 32.12 37.69
CA GLY A 55 -3.73 31.84 39.09
C GLY A 55 -5.11 31.22 39.39
N THR A 56 -5.97 31.05 38.39
CA THR A 56 -7.37 30.64 38.52
C THR A 56 -7.74 29.53 37.54
N TYR A 57 -6.97 29.36 36.45
CA TYR A 57 -7.21 28.32 35.43
C TYR A 57 -5.90 27.75 34.90
N SER A 58 -5.60 26.50 35.25
CA SER A 58 -4.53 25.72 34.60
C SER A 58 -5.12 24.45 33.98
N SER A 59 -4.72 24.15 32.74
CA SER A 59 -5.09 22.90 32.04
C SER A 59 -4.56 21.65 32.74
N PHE A 60 -3.58 21.81 33.63
CA PHE A 60 -2.87 20.75 34.34
C PHE A 60 -3.12 20.80 35.85
N CYS A 61 -4.20 21.40 36.33
CA CYS A 61 -4.52 21.39 37.76
C CYS A 61 -5.40 20.20 38.14
N VAL A 62 -5.25 19.72 39.37
CA VAL A 62 -6.17 18.74 39.96
C VAL A 62 -7.54 19.40 40.14
N ARG A 63 -8.56 18.92 39.43
CA ARG A 63 -9.91 19.50 39.46
C ARG A 63 -10.70 19.04 40.68
N THR A 64 -11.46 19.96 41.26
CA THR A 64 -12.49 19.69 42.28
C THR A 64 -13.82 19.30 41.62
N SER A 65 -14.81 18.86 42.40
CA SER A 65 -16.16 18.53 41.91
C SER A 65 -16.85 19.67 41.17
N ASN A 66 -16.44 20.92 41.43
CA ASN A 66 -16.98 22.13 40.80
C ASN A 66 -16.15 22.57 39.57
N TYR A 67 -15.28 21.71 39.04
CA TYR A 67 -14.37 21.97 37.91
C TYR A 67 -13.29 23.05 38.16
N ASN A 68 -13.21 23.61 39.36
CA ASN A 68 -12.16 24.55 39.76
C ASN A 68 -10.87 23.82 40.14
N CYS A 69 -9.73 24.49 39.94
CA CYS A 69 -8.43 23.98 40.39
C CYS A 69 -8.36 23.88 41.92
N ARG A 70 -7.85 22.74 42.42
CA ARG A 70 -7.60 22.55 43.84
C ARG A 70 -6.41 23.40 44.27
N LEU A 71 -6.59 24.18 45.33
CA LEU A 71 -5.52 24.93 45.98
C LEU A 71 -4.94 24.13 47.15
N ASP A 72 -3.66 24.32 47.43
CA ASP A 72 -2.99 23.80 48.62
C ASP A 72 -3.21 24.70 49.85
N ALA A 73 -2.57 24.36 50.98
CA ALA A 73 -2.68 25.13 52.22
C ALA A 73 -2.04 26.54 52.13
N ALA A 74 -1.18 26.78 51.14
CA ALA A 74 -0.54 28.07 50.87
C ALA A 74 -1.34 28.93 49.87
N GLY A 75 -2.42 28.39 49.28
CA GLY A 75 -3.22 29.07 48.27
C GLY A 75 -2.67 28.91 46.85
N GLU A 76 -1.71 28.01 46.63
CA GLU A 76 -1.13 27.70 45.33
C GLU A 76 -1.89 26.57 44.62
N ILE A 77 -1.88 26.55 43.29
CA ILE A 77 -2.57 25.54 42.49
C ILE A 77 -1.83 24.19 42.60
N VAL A 78 -2.56 23.13 42.95
CA VAL A 78 -2.04 21.76 42.91
C VAL A 78 -1.99 21.27 41.46
N ILE A 79 -0.77 21.11 40.95
CA ILE A 79 -0.49 20.63 39.59
C ILE A 79 -0.64 19.10 39.54
N ASP A 80 -1.40 18.62 38.55
CA ASP A 80 -1.43 17.25 38.10
C ASP A 80 -0.21 16.97 37.20
N TRP A 81 0.89 16.59 37.85
CA TRP A 81 2.13 16.24 37.15
C TRP A 81 1.94 15.03 36.22
N GLN A 82 1.04 14.10 36.54
CA GLN A 82 0.79 12.93 35.70
C GLN A 82 0.18 13.36 34.36
N GLN A 83 -0.82 14.24 34.39
CA GLN A 83 -1.45 14.78 33.19
C GLN A 83 -0.48 15.64 32.34
N TRP A 84 0.40 16.40 33.00
CA TRP A 84 1.43 17.19 32.31
C TRP A 84 2.42 16.30 31.55
N TRP A 85 2.96 15.27 32.21
CA TRP A 85 3.85 14.29 31.57
C TRP A 85 3.15 13.47 30.49
N GLN A 86 1.86 13.13 30.69
CA GLN A 86 1.04 12.44 29.69
C GLN A 86 0.86 13.27 28.42
N THR A 87 0.68 14.59 28.55
CA THR A 87 0.56 15.49 27.40
C THR A 87 1.86 15.56 26.62
N LEU A 88 3.00 15.69 27.32
CA LEU A 88 4.33 15.66 26.71
C LEU A 88 4.60 14.33 26.00
N PHE A 89 4.28 13.21 26.66
CA PHE A 89 4.37 11.86 26.10
C PHE A 89 3.52 11.72 24.83
N SER A 90 2.26 12.13 24.88
CA SER A 90 1.33 12.02 23.76
C SER A 90 1.83 12.78 22.53
N ILE A 91 2.42 13.96 22.72
CA ILE A 91 2.98 14.75 21.62
C ILE A 91 4.21 14.09 21.02
N LEU A 92 5.15 13.64 21.86
CA LEU A 92 6.32 12.92 21.37
C LEU A 92 5.92 11.62 20.64
N ASN A 93 4.86 10.96 21.09
CA ASN A 93 4.38 9.68 20.57
C ASN A 93 3.85 9.76 19.12
N TRP A 94 3.32 10.89 18.65
CA TRP A 94 2.96 11.06 17.22
C TRP A 94 3.99 11.87 16.43
N THR A 95 4.72 12.80 17.06
CA THR A 95 5.70 13.64 16.36
C THR A 95 6.99 12.90 16.01
N LEU A 96 7.56 12.10 16.93
CA LEU A 96 8.79 11.34 16.65
C LEU A 96 8.57 10.36 15.49
N PRO A 97 7.48 9.57 15.46
CA PRO A 97 7.26 8.67 14.35
C PRO A 97 6.96 9.36 13.03
N LEU A 98 6.22 10.48 13.06
CA LEU A 98 5.96 11.28 11.87
C LEU A 98 7.26 11.84 11.26
N ILE A 99 8.13 12.42 12.09
CA ILE A 99 9.43 12.95 11.65
C ILE A 99 10.28 11.84 11.06
N LEU A 100 10.41 10.71 11.76
CA LEU A 100 11.23 9.60 11.30
C LEU A 100 10.73 9.07 9.95
N LEU A 101 9.42 8.87 9.82
CA LEU A 101 8.80 8.34 8.61
C LEU A 101 8.94 9.31 7.42
N LEU A 102 8.53 10.57 7.56
CA LEU A 102 8.53 11.53 6.44
C LEU A 102 9.94 11.93 6.00
N ALA A 103 10.81 12.26 6.96
CA ALA A 103 12.17 12.66 6.65
C ALA A 103 13.00 11.47 6.18
N GLY A 104 12.79 10.27 6.74
CA GLY A 104 13.48 9.07 6.30
C GLY A 104 13.14 8.67 4.85
N VAL A 105 11.86 8.68 4.48
CA VAL A 105 11.44 8.45 3.08
C VAL A 105 12.05 9.50 2.15
N TYR A 106 12.02 10.77 2.55
CA TYR A 106 12.62 11.84 1.76
C TYR A 106 14.12 11.60 1.53
N MET A 107 14.86 11.27 2.59
CA MET A 107 16.30 11.06 2.53
C MET A 107 16.66 9.87 1.64
N ILE A 108 15.97 8.73 1.79
CA ILE A 108 16.19 7.53 0.99
C ILE A 108 15.96 7.80 -0.50
N LEU A 109 14.85 8.45 -0.85
CA LEU A 109 14.54 8.76 -2.24
C LEU A 109 15.44 9.85 -2.84
N SER A 110 15.80 10.86 -2.05
CA SER A 110 16.76 11.89 -2.48
C SER A 110 18.14 11.28 -2.75
N ASP A 111 18.58 10.35 -1.91
CA ASP A 111 19.83 9.61 -2.11
C ASP A 111 19.78 8.74 -3.37
N LEU A 112 18.74 7.92 -3.50
CA LEU A 112 18.56 7.04 -4.66
C LEU A 112 18.49 7.83 -5.97
N GLY A 113 17.73 8.93 -6.00
CA GLY A 113 17.63 9.81 -7.17
C GLY A 113 18.95 10.51 -7.51
N LYS A 114 19.80 10.83 -6.52
CA LYS A 114 21.16 11.35 -6.78
C LYS A 114 22.05 10.27 -7.38
N GLU A 115 21.96 9.03 -6.90
CA GLU A 115 22.75 7.92 -7.44
C GLU A 115 22.36 7.55 -8.87
N GLU A 116 21.06 7.63 -9.19
CA GLU A 116 20.55 7.42 -10.54
C GLU A 116 21.04 8.52 -11.49
N ARG A 117 20.91 9.80 -11.11
CA ARG A 117 21.40 10.94 -11.92
C ARG A 117 22.91 10.91 -12.16
N ARG A 118 23.67 10.36 -11.21
CA ARG A 118 25.13 10.18 -11.33
C ARG A 118 25.52 8.91 -12.09
N GLY A 119 24.57 8.07 -12.48
CA GLY A 119 24.82 6.78 -13.14
C GLY A 119 25.40 5.70 -12.22
N THR A 120 25.60 5.99 -10.93
CA THR A 120 26.20 5.06 -9.95
C THR A 120 25.30 3.88 -9.59
N LEU A 121 23.98 4.03 -9.73
CA LEU A 121 23.02 2.96 -9.42
C LEU A 121 23.21 1.72 -10.30
N ASN A 122 23.54 1.91 -11.59
CA ASN A 122 23.78 0.78 -12.50
C ASN A 122 25.07 0.03 -12.14
N PHE A 123 26.10 0.73 -11.67
CA PHE A 123 27.32 0.08 -11.17
C PHE A 123 27.05 -0.74 -9.91
N ILE A 124 26.22 -0.22 -8.99
CA ILE A 124 25.83 -0.94 -7.76
C ILE A 124 25.06 -2.22 -8.10
N ARG A 125 24.19 -2.18 -9.13
CA ARG A 125 23.46 -3.37 -9.62
C ARG A 125 24.36 -4.47 -10.21
N LEU A 126 25.53 -4.10 -10.73
CA LEU A 126 26.51 -5.05 -11.27
C LEU A 126 27.43 -5.63 -10.19
N SER A 127 27.35 -5.15 -8.94
CA SER A 127 28.14 -5.70 -7.85
C SER A 127 27.70 -7.14 -7.52
N PRO A 128 28.61 -8.01 -7.06
CA PRO A 128 28.28 -9.40 -6.71
C PRO A 128 27.45 -9.52 -5.42
N GLN A 129 27.16 -8.39 -4.76
CA GLN A 129 26.41 -8.35 -3.51
C GLN A 129 24.91 -8.58 -3.76
N SER A 130 24.24 -9.20 -2.79
CA SER A 130 22.79 -9.39 -2.89
C SER A 130 22.06 -8.05 -2.84
N SER A 131 20.95 -7.94 -3.59
CA SER A 131 20.06 -6.76 -3.55
C SER A 131 19.60 -6.46 -2.12
N GLN A 132 19.37 -7.50 -1.31
CA GLN A 132 18.99 -7.36 0.09
C GLN A 132 20.08 -6.66 0.90
N SER A 133 21.34 -7.08 0.81
CA SER A 133 22.45 -6.44 1.54
C SER A 133 22.58 -4.97 1.15
N ILE A 134 22.56 -4.66 -0.14
CA ILE A 134 22.68 -3.29 -0.66
C ILE A 134 21.53 -2.41 -0.17
N LEU A 135 20.29 -2.85 -0.39
CA LEU A 135 19.10 -2.03 -0.10
C LEU A 135 18.84 -1.91 1.40
N THR A 136 19.08 -2.95 2.20
CA THR A 136 19.01 -2.85 3.67
C THR A 136 20.11 -1.95 4.22
N GLY A 137 21.31 -1.99 3.63
CA GLY A 137 22.40 -1.08 3.98
C GLY A 137 22.04 0.38 3.73
N LYS A 138 21.26 0.66 2.67
CA LYS A 138 20.70 2.00 2.41
C LYS A 138 19.61 2.39 3.41
N ILE A 139 18.66 1.49 3.69
CA ILE A 139 17.60 1.74 4.67
C ILE A 139 18.21 2.13 6.03
N LEU A 140 19.24 1.41 6.48
CA LEU A 140 19.89 1.67 7.76
C LEU A 140 20.85 2.86 7.73
N GLY A 141 21.56 3.06 6.62
CA GLY A 141 22.68 4.00 6.55
C GLY A 141 22.30 5.42 6.11
N VAL A 142 21.37 5.56 5.16
CA VAL A 142 21.01 6.88 4.59
C VAL A 142 20.40 7.81 5.64
N PRO A 143 19.37 7.41 6.41
CA PRO A 143 18.79 8.22 7.48
C PRO A 143 19.53 8.11 8.83
N ILE A 144 20.81 7.71 8.88
CA ILE A 144 21.52 7.47 10.16
C ILE A 144 21.53 8.69 11.11
N LEU A 145 21.65 9.91 10.57
CA LEU A 145 21.62 11.13 11.36
C LEU A 145 20.23 11.40 11.96
N LEU A 146 19.18 11.00 11.25
CA LEU A 146 17.80 11.09 11.71
C LEU A 146 17.57 10.07 12.85
N TYR A 147 18.07 8.84 12.70
CA TYR A 147 18.04 7.84 13.77
C TYR A 147 18.77 8.32 15.02
N LEU A 148 19.94 8.95 14.87
CA LEU A 148 20.66 9.55 15.99
C LEU A 148 19.83 10.65 16.67
N GLY A 149 19.24 11.56 15.88
CA GLY A 149 18.42 12.64 16.41
C GLY A 149 17.24 12.13 17.23
N VAL A 150 16.53 11.10 16.75
CA VAL A 150 15.43 10.46 17.48
C VAL A 150 15.94 9.64 18.66
N ALA A 151 17.08 8.94 18.54
CA ALA A 151 17.69 8.20 19.64
C ALA A 151 17.99 9.11 20.84
N LEU A 152 18.42 10.35 20.60
CA LEU A 152 18.63 11.36 21.63
C LEU A 152 17.33 11.87 22.27
N ALA A 153 16.18 11.70 21.62
CA ALA A 153 14.87 12.06 22.16
C ALA A 153 14.19 10.90 22.93
N LEU A 154 14.70 9.67 22.80
CA LEU A 154 14.17 8.51 23.53
C LEU A 154 14.23 8.67 25.05
N PRO A 155 15.29 9.22 25.68
CA PRO A 155 15.30 9.43 27.12
C PRO A 155 14.13 10.29 27.60
N LEU A 156 13.83 11.40 26.91
CA LEU A 156 12.70 12.26 27.25
C LEU A 156 11.35 11.54 27.04
N HIS A 157 11.19 10.80 25.95
CA HIS A 157 9.98 10.03 25.67
C HIS A 157 9.74 8.92 26.70
N CYS A 158 10.79 8.18 27.09
CA CYS A 158 10.68 7.15 28.13
C CYS A 158 10.41 7.75 29.50
N TRP A 159 11.07 8.86 29.83
CA TRP A 159 10.86 9.55 31.11
C TRP A 159 9.43 10.10 31.24
N SER A 160 8.91 10.72 30.18
CA SER A 160 7.53 11.22 30.17
C SER A 160 6.51 10.10 30.26
N ALA A 161 6.76 8.96 29.61
CA ALA A 161 5.88 7.78 29.71
C ALA A 161 5.83 7.21 31.13
N ILE A 162 7.00 7.00 31.76
CA ILE A 162 7.09 6.49 33.14
C ILE A 162 6.38 7.45 34.10
N SER A 163 6.63 8.76 33.95
CA SER A 163 6.03 9.80 34.79
C SER A 163 4.52 9.97 34.57
N ALA A 164 4.01 9.59 33.39
CA ALA A 164 2.58 9.57 33.06
C ALA A 164 1.86 8.29 33.54
N GLY A 165 2.58 7.32 34.11
CA GLY A 165 2.01 6.03 34.53
C GLY A 165 1.77 5.06 33.37
N VAL A 166 2.42 5.27 32.22
CA VAL A 166 2.29 4.37 31.06
C VAL A 166 2.97 3.03 31.37
N PRO A 167 2.29 1.89 31.17
CA PRO A 167 2.89 0.59 31.41
C PRO A 167 4.07 0.29 30.49
N PHE A 168 5.11 -0.35 31.02
CA PHE A 168 6.33 -0.65 30.26
C PHE A 168 6.08 -1.52 29.01
N TYR A 169 5.15 -2.49 29.07
CA TYR A 169 4.83 -3.34 27.93
C TYR A 169 4.23 -2.56 26.74
N PHE A 170 3.53 -1.45 27.00
CA PHE A 170 3.03 -0.55 25.97
C PHE A 170 4.17 0.10 25.20
N LEU A 171 5.19 0.61 25.91
CA LEU A 171 6.37 1.23 25.29
C LEU A 171 7.11 0.26 24.38
N VAL A 172 7.32 -0.98 24.84
CA VAL A 172 7.98 -2.02 24.02
C VAL A 172 7.18 -2.29 22.74
N SER A 173 5.87 -2.47 22.87
CA SER A 173 4.99 -2.74 21.74
C SER A 173 4.94 -1.58 20.74
N PHE A 174 4.86 -0.35 21.24
CA PHE A 174 4.91 0.88 20.44
C PHE A 174 6.20 0.99 19.62
N TYR A 175 7.36 0.75 20.23
CA TYR A 175 8.65 0.81 19.51
C TYR A 175 8.78 -0.30 18.47
N LEU A 176 8.28 -1.50 18.76
CA LEU A 176 8.23 -2.60 17.79
C LEU A 176 7.33 -2.28 16.60
N LEU A 177 6.13 -1.76 16.85
CA LEU A 177 5.19 -1.34 15.80
C LEU A 177 5.79 -0.23 14.93
N SER A 178 6.38 0.79 15.57
CA SER A 178 7.05 1.89 14.88
C SER A 178 8.22 1.38 14.03
N GLY A 179 9.07 0.50 14.56
CA GLY A 179 10.17 -0.10 13.81
C GLY A 179 9.69 -0.88 12.58
N ALA A 180 8.64 -1.69 12.74
CA ALA A 180 8.02 -2.43 11.64
C ALA A 180 7.42 -1.50 10.58
N SER A 181 6.74 -0.41 10.99
CA SER A 181 6.16 0.56 10.06
C SER A 181 7.23 1.33 9.28
N TYR A 182 8.31 1.78 9.93
CA TYR A 182 9.41 2.45 9.22
C TYR A 182 10.05 1.53 8.19
N TYR A 183 10.33 0.28 8.56
CA TYR A 183 10.91 -0.68 7.63
C TYR A 183 9.98 -0.93 6.43
N PHE A 184 8.67 -1.03 6.66
CA PHE A 184 7.66 -1.13 5.61
C PHE A 184 7.67 0.10 4.68
N PHE A 185 7.51 1.32 5.22
CA PHE A 185 7.44 2.55 4.41
C PHE A 185 8.75 2.85 3.69
N TYR A 186 9.91 2.59 4.30
CA TYR A 186 11.21 2.76 3.64
C TYR A 186 11.42 1.73 2.52
N SER A 187 10.96 0.49 2.71
CA SER A 187 10.97 -0.52 1.65
C SER A 187 10.05 -0.10 0.48
N ALA A 188 8.85 0.42 0.80
CA ALA A 188 7.91 0.93 -0.20
C ALA A 188 8.50 2.14 -0.96
N ALA A 189 9.20 3.04 -0.26
CA ALA A 189 9.87 4.18 -0.85
C ALA A 189 10.97 3.76 -1.82
N LEU A 190 11.80 2.78 -1.48
CA LEU A 190 12.78 2.22 -2.41
C LEU A 190 12.11 1.65 -3.67
N LEU A 191 11.00 0.94 -3.51
CA LEU A 191 10.28 0.36 -4.64
C LEU A 191 9.71 1.44 -5.55
N TYR A 192 9.13 2.49 -4.96
CA TYR A 192 8.65 3.66 -5.67
C TYR A 192 9.79 4.35 -6.45
N GLY A 193 10.97 4.48 -5.86
CA GLY A 193 12.15 5.04 -6.52
C GLY A 193 12.64 4.23 -7.72
N PHE A 194 12.36 2.92 -7.80
CA PHE A 194 12.63 2.11 -9.00
C PHE A 194 11.52 2.10 -10.05
N LEU A 195 10.36 2.65 -9.71
CA LEU A 195 9.19 2.69 -10.59
C LEU A 195 9.04 4.03 -11.32
N SER A 196 9.47 5.12 -10.70
CA SER A 196 9.25 6.45 -11.26
C SER A 196 10.39 7.42 -10.95
N GLU A 197 10.55 8.39 -11.85
CA GLU A 197 11.47 9.52 -11.74
C GLU A 197 10.94 10.64 -10.80
N PHE A 198 9.93 10.35 -9.96
CA PHE A 198 9.27 11.34 -9.10
C PHE A 198 10.20 11.95 -8.05
N GLN A 199 9.92 13.21 -7.69
CA GLN A 199 10.68 13.95 -6.69
C GLN A 199 10.38 13.42 -5.28
N ALA A 200 11.42 13.32 -4.44
CA ALA A 200 11.34 12.81 -3.07
C ALA A 200 10.25 13.50 -2.20
N SER A 201 9.96 14.78 -2.45
CA SER A 201 8.89 15.53 -1.77
C SER A 201 7.50 14.94 -2.01
N SER A 202 7.17 14.60 -3.25
CA SER A 202 5.87 14.00 -3.61
C SER A 202 5.66 12.64 -2.96
N ALA A 203 6.72 11.84 -2.84
CA ALA A 203 6.69 10.57 -2.17
C ALA A 203 6.51 10.71 -0.65
N SER A 204 7.18 11.67 -0.01
CA SER A 204 6.95 11.96 1.41
C SER A 204 5.50 12.39 1.66
N PHE A 205 4.91 13.20 0.79
CA PHE A 205 3.49 13.57 0.89
C PHE A 205 2.56 12.35 0.74
N LEU A 206 2.82 11.48 -0.24
CA LEU A 206 2.06 10.23 -0.37
C LEU A 206 2.22 9.35 0.87
N THR A 207 3.43 9.26 1.42
CA THR A 207 3.70 8.50 2.64
C THR A 207 2.93 9.07 3.82
N PHE A 208 2.82 10.39 3.95
CA PHE A 208 1.98 11.03 4.96
C PHE A 208 0.52 10.56 4.84
N VAL A 209 -0.08 10.66 3.65
CA VAL A 209 -1.47 10.25 3.40
C VAL A 209 -1.70 8.79 3.77
N PHE A 210 -0.78 7.89 3.38
CA PHE A 210 -0.90 6.46 3.69
C PHE A 210 -0.54 6.10 5.14
N ALA A 211 0.23 6.94 5.84
CA ALA A 211 0.57 6.73 7.25
C ALA A 211 -0.50 7.27 8.21
N LEU A 212 -1.42 8.14 7.77
CA LEU A 212 -2.48 8.69 8.61
C LEU A 212 -3.30 7.62 9.37
N PRO A 213 -3.78 6.53 8.75
CA PRO A 213 -4.51 5.49 9.50
C PRO A 213 -3.68 4.87 10.61
N TRP A 214 -2.37 4.64 10.36
CA TRP A 214 -1.45 4.09 11.36
C TRP A 214 -1.19 5.08 12.51
N LEU A 215 -1.03 6.38 12.22
CA LEU A 215 -0.92 7.42 13.26
C LEU A 215 -2.18 7.49 14.13
N ASN A 216 -3.36 7.31 13.53
CA ASN A 216 -4.62 7.23 14.28
C ASN A 216 -4.68 6.00 15.20
N VAL A 217 -4.18 4.84 14.75
CA VAL A 217 -4.09 3.63 15.59
C VAL A 217 -3.16 3.86 16.78
N ILE A 218 -2.00 4.50 16.57
CA ILE A 218 -1.07 4.86 17.64
C ILE A 218 -1.71 5.83 18.64
N ASN A 219 -2.39 6.87 18.15
CA ASN A 219 -3.06 7.84 19.01
C ASN A 219 -4.20 7.21 19.83
N TRP A 220 -4.95 6.32 19.18
CA TRP A 220 -5.99 5.53 19.83
C TRP A 220 -5.41 4.60 20.91
N SER A 221 -4.29 3.91 20.66
CA SER A 221 -3.69 2.99 21.63
C SER A 221 -3.16 3.71 22.87
N VAL A 222 -2.57 4.90 22.72
CA VAL A 222 -2.20 5.77 23.86
C VAL A 222 -3.42 6.17 24.67
N SER A 223 -4.50 6.57 24.00
CA SER A 223 -5.72 7.02 24.67
C SER A 223 -6.36 5.89 25.49
N LEU A 224 -6.39 4.67 24.95
CA LEU A 224 -6.90 3.47 25.62
C LEU A 224 -6.10 3.15 26.89
N VAL A 225 -4.77 3.23 26.81
CA VAL A 225 -3.87 2.83 27.91
C VAL A 225 -3.81 3.88 29.01
N THR A 226 -3.88 5.16 28.65
CA THR A 226 -3.71 6.25 29.61
C THR A 226 -5.02 6.69 30.27
N GLN A 227 -6.15 6.07 29.92
CA GLN A 227 -7.50 6.43 30.43
C GLN A 227 -7.75 7.94 30.38
N ALA A 228 -7.18 8.65 29.40
CA ALA A 228 -7.43 10.07 29.21
C ALA A 228 -8.95 10.27 29.17
N ASN A 229 -9.49 11.17 30.02
CA ASN A 229 -10.90 11.47 30.39
C ASN A 229 -11.96 11.52 29.25
N TYR A 230 -11.92 10.58 28.33
CA TYR A 230 -12.71 10.48 27.13
C TYR A 230 -13.25 9.06 27.13
N ASP A 231 -14.56 8.93 27.25
CA ASP A 231 -15.23 7.65 27.31
C ASP A 231 -15.23 7.02 25.90
N TRP A 232 -14.10 6.38 25.53
CA TRP A 232 -13.91 5.75 24.24
C TRP A 232 -14.76 4.48 24.07
N SER A 233 -15.54 4.08 25.07
CA SER A 233 -16.53 2.99 24.96
C SER A 233 -17.57 3.24 23.86
N ASP A 234 -17.78 4.51 23.48
CA ASP A 234 -18.66 4.91 22.39
C ASP A 234 -17.94 5.09 21.04
N SER A 235 -16.62 4.87 21.00
CA SER A 235 -15.85 5.00 19.76
C SER A 235 -16.07 3.80 18.83
N VAL A 236 -16.20 4.08 17.52
CA VAL A 236 -16.29 3.04 16.48
C VAL A 236 -15.09 2.08 16.51
N LEU A 237 -13.92 2.58 16.92
CA LEU A 237 -12.70 1.78 17.03
C LEU A 237 -12.76 0.76 18.15
N TYR A 238 -13.51 0.99 19.24
CA TYR A 238 -13.64 0.02 20.33
C TYR A 238 -14.33 -1.28 19.89
N TYR A 239 -15.30 -1.17 18.98
CA TYR A 239 -16.03 -2.31 18.41
C TYR A 239 -15.32 -2.97 17.23
N TRP A 240 -14.11 -2.52 16.88
CA TRP A 240 -13.39 -3.03 15.72
C TRP A 240 -13.01 -4.52 15.90
N GLN A 241 -13.38 -5.35 14.93
CA GLN A 241 -13.17 -6.80 14.96
C GLN A 241 -12.59 -7.35 13.65
N TRP A 242 -11.85 -8.45 13.74
CA TRP A 242 -11.39 -9.25 12.60
C TRP A 242 -11.76 -10.72 12.80
N PHE A 243 -12.68 -11.28 12.00
CA PHE A 243 -13.29 -12.61 12.18
C PHE A 243 -13.66 -12.88 13.66
N TYR A 244 -14.40 -11.96 14.29
CA TYR A 244 -14.79 -11.99 15.70
C TYR A 244 -13.68 -11.76 16.74
N ILE A 245 -12.41 -11.59 16.33
CA ILE A 245 -11.32 -11.21 17.25
C ILE A 245 -11.44 -9.72 17.57
N PRO A 246 -11.56 -9.32 18.86
CA PRO A 246 -11.88 -7.95 19.24
C PRO A 246 -10.63 -7.05 19.30
N LEU A 247 -10.11 -6.71 18.13
CA LEU A 247 -8.94 -5.82 17.96
C LEU A 247 -9.16 -4.46 18.66
N GLY A 248 -10.37 -3.93 18.58
CA GLY A 248 -10.74 -2.62 19.13
C GLY A 248 -10.82 -2.53 20.64
N SER A 249 -10.94 -3.65 21.35
CA SER A 249 -10.97 -3.64 22.82
C SER A 249 -9.60 -3.95 23.43
N ASN A 250 -8.66 -4.42 22.62
CA ASN A 250 -7.38 -4.94 23.07
C ASN A 250 -6.27 -4.40 22.17
N PHE A 251 -5.59 -3.35 22.65
CA PHE A 251 -4.53 -2.71 21.90
C PHE A 251 -3.39 -3.68 21.55
N LEU A 252 -3.03 -4.63 22.43
CA LEU A 252 -1.92 -5.57 22.17
C LEU A 252 -2.25 -6.49 20.98
N LEU A 253 -3.50 -6.94 20.88
CA LEU A 253 -3.99 -7.68 19.71
C LEU A 253 -3.96 -6.82 18.45
N ALA A 254 -4.41 -5.56 18.52
CA ALA A 254 -4.39 -4.62 17.39
C ALA A 254 -2.96 -4.34 16.90
N GLU A 255 -2.02 -4.06 17.81
CA GLU A 255 -0.62 -3.78 17.47
C GLU A 255 0.08 -5.02 16.92
N THR A 256 -0.16 -6.20 17.51
CA THR A 256 0.37 -7.47 16.98
C THR A 256 -0.15 -7.74 15.57
N PHE A 257 -1.46 -7.55 15.34
CA PHE A 257 -2.06 -7.67 14.02
C PHE A 257 -1.44 -6.70 13.02
N ALA A 258 -1.21 -5.45 13.42
CA ALA A 258 -0.55 -4.43 12.60
C ALA A 258 0.90 -4.80 12.26
N ILE A 259 1.69 -5.28 13.24
CA ILE A 259 3.07 -5.73 13.03
C ILE A 259 3.12 -6.89 12.04
N LEU A 260 2.25 -7.90 12.19
CA LEU A 260 2.17 -9.03 11.27
C LEU A 260 1.81 -8.56 9.85
N THR A 261 0.86 -7.63 9.75
CA THR A 261 0.43 -7.04 8.48
C THR A 261 1.58 -6.27 7.81
N PHE A 262 2.27 -5.39 8.54
CA PHE A 262 3.45 -4.68 8.02
C PHE A 262 4.55 -5.65 7.59
N SER A 263 4.85 -6.67 8.40
CA SER A 263 5.91 -7.64 8.11
C SER A 263 5.62 -8.42 6.82
N LEU A 264 4.38 -8.87 6.65
CA LEU A 264 3.97 -9.63 5.47
C LEU A 264 3.92 -8.75 4.22
N TRP A 265 3.41 -7.52 4.31
CA TRP A 265 3.47 -6.59 3.17
C TRP A 265 4.90 -6.19 2.81
N THR A 266 5.77 -6.04 3.81
CA THR A 266 7.19 -5.79 3.57
C THR A 266 7.81 -6.95 2.79
N TYR A 267 7.48 -8.20 3.12
CA TYR A 267 7.93 -9.36 2.34
C TYR A 267 7.53 -9.23 0.85
N TRP A 268 6.27 -8.88 0.54
CA TRP A 268 5.83 -8.71 -0.85
C TRP A 268 6.54 -7.55 -1.57
N ILE A 269 6.78 -6.45 -0.86
CA ILE A 269 7.56 -5.33 -1.40
C ILE A 269 8.98 -5.79 -1.73
N TRP A 270 9.61 -6.60 -0.88
CA TRP A 270 10.94 -7.14 -1.12
C TRP A 270 11.01 -8.09 -2.32
N GLN A 271 9.95 -8.87 -2.56
CA GLN A 271 9.86 -9.66 -3.80
C GLN A 271 9.91 -8.75 -5.04
N ALA A 272 9.20 -7.63 -5.02
CA ALA A 272 9.23 -6.66 -6.11
C ALA A 272 10.56 -5.90 -6.22
N LEU A 273 11.13 -5.48 -5.08
CA LEU A 273 12.44 -4.81 -5.02
C LEU A 273 13.55 -5.66 -5.62
N ASN A 274 13.67 -6.93 -5.20
CA ASN A 274 14.73 -7.81 -5.68
C ASN A 274 14.65 -8.01 -7.21
N ARG A 275 13.43 -8.12 -7.74
CA ARG A 275 13.21 -8.27 -9.19
C ARG A 275 13.53 -7.01 -9.97
N ARG A 276 13.07 -5.85 -9.50
CA ARG A 276 13.32 -4.55 -10.15
C ARG A 276 14.78 -4.11 -10.04
N PHE A 277 15.43 -4.45 -8.93
CA PHE A 277 16.85 -4.18 -8.74
C PHE A 277 17.70 -4.98 -9.72
N ALA A 278 17.40 -6.28 -9.91
CA ALA A 278 18.10 -7.14 -10.87
C ALA A 278 17.76 -6.79 -12.33
N ASN A 279 16.50 -6.43 -12.62
CA ASN A 279 16.06 -6.10 -13.97
C ASN A 279 15.03 -4.95 -13.97
N ALA A 280 15.47 -3.77 -14.42
CA ALA A 280 14.65 -2.57 -14.51
C ALA A 280 13.47 -2.67 -15.51
N ASN A 281 13.43 -3.68 -16.37
CA ASN A 281 12.34 -3.91 -17.33
C ASN A 281 11.43 -5.09 -16.95
N ALA A 282 11.68 -5.76 -15.82
CA ALA A 282 10.82 -6.82 -15.34
C ALA A 282 9.51 -6.27 -14.77
N THR A 283 8.47 -7.10 -14.81
CA THR A 283 7.22 -6.87 -14.05
C THR A 283 7.51 -6.84 -12.56
N LEU A 284 6.70 -6.12 -11.78
CA LEU A 284 6.92 -5.96 -10.34
C LEU A 284 6.80 -7.30 -9.60
N ILE A 285 5.71 -8.02 -9.86
CA ILE A 285 5.39 -9.28 -9.20
C ILE A 285 5.16 -10.36 -10.26
N SER A 286 5.41 -11.62 -9.88
CA SER A 286 5.17 -12.74 -10.79
C SER A 286 3.70 -13.11 -10.73
N LYS A 287 3.21 -13.82 -11.76
CA LYS A 287 1.82 -14.29 -11.79
C LYS A 287 1.49 -15.18 -10.59
N LYS A 288 2.38 -16.11 -10.26
CA LYS A 288 2.27 -16.94 -9.05
C LYS A 288 2.17 -16.13 -7.77
N GLN A 289 3.05 -15.13 -7.60
CA GLN A 289 3.05 -14.27 -6.43
C GLN A 289 1.74 -13.45 -6.35
N SER A 290 1.22 -12.97 -7.49
CA SER A 290 -0.05 -12.24 -7.50
C SER A 290 -1.22 -13.07 -6.99
N TYR A 291 -1.30 -14.36 -7.33
CA TYR A 291 -2.38 -15.25 -6.87
C TYR A 291 -2.40 -15.37 -5.34
N TRP A 292 -1.23 -15.56 -4.73
CA TRP A 292 -1.10 -15.61 -3.27
C TRP A 292 -1.36 -14.26 -2.61
N MET A 293 -0.89 -13.18 -3.22
CA MET A 293 -1.07 -11.82 -2.72
C MET A 293 -2.55 -11.41 -2.73
N VAL A 294 -3.30 -11.77 -3.78
CA VAL A 294 -4.75 -11.57 -3.87
C VAL A 294 -5.47 -12.45 -2.86
N ALA A 295 -5.19 -13.75 -2.81
CA ALA A 295 -5.85 -14.63 -1.84
C ALA A 295 -5.68 -14.12 -0.39
N TYR A 296 -4.48 -13.66 -0.04
CA TYR A 296 -4.21 -13.07 1.28
C TYR A 296 -4.93 -11.73 1.48
N PHE A 297 -4.88 -10.82 0.51
CA PHE A 297 -5.54 -9.52 0.58
C PHE A 297 -7.04 -9.66 0.79
N GLU A 298 -7.69 -10.52 -0.01
CA GLU A 298 -9.13 -10.75 0.08
C GLU A 298 -9.52 -11.43 1.39
N PHE A 299 -8.70 -12.36 1.90
CA PHE A 299 -8.90 -12.96 3.22
C PHE A 299 -8.81 -11.91 4.33
N LEU A 300 -7.83 -11.01 4.26
CA LEU A 300 -7.66 -9.93 5.23
C LEU A 300 -8.87 -8.98 5.22
N LEU A 301 -9.35 -8.58 4.03
CA LEU A 301 -10.56 -7.75 3.89
C LEU A 301 -11.80 -8.45 4.43
N LEU A 302 -12.01 -9.73 4.08
CA LEU A 302 -13.15 -10.52 4.53
C LEU A 302 -13.24 -10.58 6.05
N GLY A 303 -12.09 -10.64 6.74
CA GLY A 303 -12.06 -10.66 8.20
C GLY A 303 -12.67 -9.42 8.84
N PHE A 304 -12.52 -8.25 8.22
CA PHE A 304 -13.16 -7.02 8.68
C PHE A 304 -14.65 -6.96 8.37
N CYS A 305 -15.16 -7.81 7.47
CA CYS A 305 -16.57 -7.89 7.14
C CYS A 305 -17.36 -8.84 8.06
N LEU A 306 -16.68 -9.84 8.64
CA LEU A 306 -17.29 -10.81 9.56
C LEU A 306 -17.14 -10.34 11.00
N GLN A 307 -18.10 -9.53 11.44
CA GLN A 307 -18.16 -8.95 12.78
C GLN A 307 -19.33 -9.53 13.58
N LYS A 308 -19.21 -9.53 14.92
CA LYS A 308 -20.30 -9.85 15.83
C LYS A 308 -21.28 -8.69 15.85
N ASN A 309 -22.44 -8.88 15.26
CA ASN A 309 -23.47 -7.84 15.24
C ASN A 309 -24.23 -7.82 16.57
N HIS A 310 -24.36 -6.63 17.16
CA HIS A 310 -25.22 -6.38 18.31
C HIS A 310 -26.70 -6.16 17.89
N LEU A 311 -26.97 -6.06 16.59
CA LEU A 311 -28.29 -5.94 16.01
C LEU A 311 -28.87 -7.33 15.65
N ASN A 312 -30.19 -7.49 15.76
CA ASN A 312 -30.88 -8.69 15.31
C ASN A 312 -30.59 -8.94 13.81
N PRO A 313 -30.40 -10.20 13.36
CA PRO A 313 -30.03 -10.52 11.98
C PRO A 313 -30.99 -9.94 10.91
N ALA A 314 -32.28 -9.84 11.23
CA ALA A 314 -33.29 -9.24 10.34
C ALA A 314 -33.11 -7.72 10.20
N GLN A 315 -32.93 -7.00 11.31
CA GLN A 315 -32.71 -5.55 11.32
C GLN A 315 -31.37 -5.16 10.67
N PHE A 316 -30.36 -6.03 10.80
CA PHE A 316 -29.06 -5.83 10.17
C PHE A 316 -29.11 -5.98 8.64
N ALA A 317 -29.97 -6.86 8.11
CA ALA A 317 -30.14 -7.05 6.67
C ALA A 317 -30.97 -5.93 6.03
N GLU A 318 -31.92 -5.35 6.76
CA GLU A 318 -32.78 -4.25 6.28
C GLU A 318 -32.10 -2.88 6.32
N SER A 319 -31.10 -2.67 7.18
CA SER A 319 -30.41 -1.38 7.35
C SER A 319 -29.56 -0.94 6.13
N GLY A 320 -29.41 -1.80 5.11
CA GLY A 320 -28.53 -1.53 3.97
C GLY A 320 -27.04 -1.57 4.29
N PHE A 321 -26.66 -1.89 5.53
CA PHE A 321 -25.26 -1.93 5.98
C PHE A 321 -24.41 -2.91 5.18
N LEU A 322 -24.89 -4.15 4.98
CA LEU A 322 -24.19 -5.17 4.18
C LEU A 322 -23.91 -4.70 2.75
N TRP A 323 -24.86 -3.96 2.16
CA TRP A 323 -24.68 -3.39 0.84
C TRP A 323 -23.62 -2.29 0.85
N GLY A 324 -23.69 -1.35 1.79
CA GLY A 324 -22.69 -0.30 1.94
C GLY A 324 -21.27 -0.84 2.15
N LEU A 325 -21.14 -1.89 2.96
CA LEU A 325 -19.89 -2.60 3.19
C LEU A 325 -19.35 -3.25 1.91
N LEU A 326 -20.22 -3.93 1.16
CA LEU A 326 -19.84 -4.52 -0.14
C LEU A 326 -19.36 -3.44 -1.12
N VAL A 327 -20.09 -2.32 -1.22
CA VAL A 327 -19.73 -1.17 -2.08
C VAL A 327 -18.36 -0.60 -1.71
N PHE A 328 -18.11 -0.42 -0.41
CA PHE A 328 -16.80 0.03 0.08
C PHE A 328 -15.69 -0.96 -0.30
N MET A 329 -15.90 -2.25 -0.07
CA MET A 329 -14.91 -3.29 -0.38
C MET A 329 -14.67 -3.46 -1.88
N GLU A 330 -15.70 -3.34 -2.72
CA GLU A 330 -15.57 -3.33 -4.18
C GLU A 330 -14.78 -2.12 -4.67
N THR A 331 -14.92 -0.96 -4.01
CA THR A 331 -14.12 0.24 -4.30
C THR A 331 -12.65 0.04 -3.94
N VAL A 332 -12.37 -0.55 -2.78
CA VAL A 332 -11.01 -0.93 -2.37
C VAL A 332 -10.41 -1.94 -3.35
N ASN A 333 -11.20 -2.94 -3.77
CA ASN A 333 -10.78 -3.93 -4.74
C ASN A 333 -10.53 -3.35 -6.13
N LEU A 334 -11.32 -2.38 -6.57
CA LEU A 334 -11.05 -1.64 -7.80
C LEU A 334 -9.64 -1.04 -7.77
N LEU A 335 -9.29 -0.31 -6.70
CA LEU A 335 -7.96 0.31 -6.55
C LEU A 335 -6.84 -0.75 -6.50
N TRP A 336 -7.07 -1.83 -5.77
CA TRP A 336 -6.12 -2.94 -5.67
C TRP A 336 -5.83 -3.58 -7.03
N PHE A 337 -6.88 -3.90 -7.80
CA PHE A 337 -6.72 -4.53 -9.10
C PHE A 337 -6.13 -3.58 -10.16
N LEU A 338 -6.32 -2.27 -10.05
CA LEU A 338 -5.59 -1.29 -10.88
C LEU A 338 -4.08 -1.37 -10.64
N GLY A 339 -3.66 -1.40 -9.36
CA GLY A 339 -2.26 -1.61 -8.99
C GLY A 339 -1.72 -2.94 -9.51
N LEU A 340 -2.50 -4.02 -9.38
CA LEU A 340 -2.14 -5.36 -9.83
C LEU A 340 -2.01 -5.47 -11.36
N ILE A 341 -2.93 -4.84 -12.10
CA ILE A 341 -2.84 -4.75 -13.57
C ILE A 341 -1.56 -4.03 -13.98
N ALA A 342 -1.24 -2.90 -13.34
CA ALA A 342 0.01 -2.17 -13.61
C ALA A 342 1.25 -3.01 -13.25
N ALA A 343 1.20 -3.75 -12.14
CA ALA A 343 2.30 -4.56 -11.64
C ALA A 343 2.58 -5.83 -12.48
N LEU A 344 1.55 -6.42 -13.07
CA LEU A 344 1.63 -7.67 -13.84
C LEU A 344 1.77 -7.48 -15.35
N SER A 345 1.38 -6.33 -15.89
CA SER A 345 1.31 -6.16 -17.35
C SER A 345 2.68 -5.92 -17.97
N PRO A 346 3.23 -6.88 -18.74
CA PRO A 346 4.51 -6.68 -19.42
C PRO A 346 4.42 -5.58 -20.47
N HIS A 347 5.52 -4.85 -20.61
CA HIS A 347 5.71 -3.89 -21.69
C HIS A 347 5.95 -4.58 -23.04
N ARG A 348 5.79 -3.81 -24.13
CA ARG A 348 5.95 -4.27 -25.52
C ARG A 348 7.16 -5.17 -25.78
N GLN A 349 8.36 -4.83 -25.29
CA GLN A 349 9.57 -5.60 -25.58
C GLN A 349 9.49 -7.03 -25.03
N ALA A 350 9.06 -7.20 -23.78
CA ALA A 350 8.86 -8.51 -23.18
C ALA A 350 7.83 -9.34 -23.95
N LEU A 351 6.73 -8.71 -24.40
CA LEU A 351 5.71 -9.37 -25.22
C LEU A 351 6.20 -9.75 -26.61
N GLN A 352 7.05 -8.93 -27.22
CA GLN A 352 7.66 -9.23 -28.51
C GLN A 352 8.61 -10.42 -28.40
N ASP A 353 9.44 -10.45 -27.36
CA ASP A 353 10.33 -11.57 -27.08
C ASP A 353 9.52 -12.85 -26.86
N TRP A 354 8.48 -12.79 -26.04
CA TRP A 354 7.58 -13.91 -25.82
C TRP A 354 6.95 -14.42 -27.12
N ALA A 355 6.43 -13.51 -27.96
CA ALA A 355 5.82 -13.86 -29.23
C ALA A 355 6.82 -14.52 -30.21
N ARG A 356 8.09 -14.12 -30.19
CA ARG A 356 9.18 -14.72 -30.98
C ARG A 356 9.55 -16.11 -30.50
N TYR A 357 9.89 -16.26 -29.21
CA TYR A 357 10.29 -17.55 -28.62
C TYR A 357 9.22 -18.63 -28.77
N ARG A 358 7.95 -18.24 -28.66
CA ARG A 358 6.83 -19.14 -28.89
C ARG A 358 6.85 -19.74 -30.31
N ARG A 359 7.16 -18.93 -31.32
CA ARG A 359 7.14 -19.37 -32.71
C ARG A 359 8.27 -20.36 -33.03
N GLU A 360 9.46 -20.12 -32.48
CA GLU A 360 10.61 -21.02 -32.61
C GLU A 360 10.40 -22.36 -31.90
N LYS A 361 9.75 -22.36 -30.73
CA LYS A 361 9.40 -23.61 -30.04
C LYS A 361 8.35 -24.44 -30.79
N VAL A 362 7.42 -23.78 -31.48
CA VAL A 362 6.36 -24.46 -32.26
C VAL A 362 6.92 -25.12 -33.54
N SER A 363 8.02 -24.63 -34.13
CA SER A 363 8.61 -25.26 -35.32
C SER A 363 9.37 -26.57 -35.01
N ASN A 364 9.81 -26.78 -33.76
CA ASN A 364 10.71 -27.89 -33.40
C ASN A 364 10.06 -29.10 -32.69
N ARG A 365 8.77 -29.08 -32.34
CA ARG A 365 8.10 -30.26 -31.72
C ARG A 365 6.67 -30.48 -32.22
N LYS A 366 6.46 -31.61 -32.90
CA LYS A 366 5.20 -32.05 -33.52
C LYS A 366 4.09 -32.52 -32.55
N SER A 367 4.23 -32.48 -31.21
CA SER A 367 3.31 -33.22 -30.30
C SER A 367 2.98 -32.56 -28.94
N PHE A 368 2.77 -31.24 -28.84
CA PHE A 368 2.50 -30.63 -27.51
C PHE A 368 1.47 -29.49 -27.55
N TRP A 369 0.26 -29.78 -28.02
CA TRP A 369 -0.83 -28.80 -28.10
C TRP A 369 -1.53 -28.57 -26.74
N LYS A 370 -1.92 -27.31 -26.49
CA LYS A 370 -2.73 -26.76 -25.38
C LYS A 370 -2.09 -26.69 -23.98
N SER A 371 -1.45 -27.73 -23.45
CA SER A 371 -0.91 -27.69 -22.07
C SER A 371 0.20 -26.64 -21.91
N GLY A 372 1.15 -26.58 -22.85
CA GLY A 372 2.26 -25.62 -22.80
C GLY A 372 1.83 -24.15 -22.92
N LEU A 373 0.80 -23.84 -23.72
CA LEU A 373 0.32 -22.46 -23.88
C LEU A 373 -0.43 -21.96 -22.64
N MET A 374 -1.32 -22.79 -22.09
CA MET A 374 -2.05 -22.42 -20.88
C MET A 374 -1.09 -22.28 -19.71
N GLN A 375 -0.13 -23.21 -19.58
CA GLN A 375 0.93 -23.12 -18.56
C GLN A 375 1.77 -21.85 -18.70
N ASP A 376 2.11 -21.46 -19.93
CA ASP A 376 2.87 -20.23 -20.19
C ASP A 376 2.04 -18.95 -19.97
N LEU A 377 0.73 -18.97 -20.21
CA LEU A 377 -0.15 -17.83 -19.90
C LEU A 377 -0.41 -17.68 -18.39
N LEU A 378 -0.53 -18.81 -17.67
CA LEU A 378 -0.74 -18.82 -16.22
C LEU A 378 0.54 -18.46 -15.45
N TRP A 379 1.69 -18.97 -15.88
CA TRP A 379 2.93 -18.89 -15.10
C TRP A 379 4.02 -18.05 -15.76
N GLY A 380 3.99 -17.89 -17.08
CA GLY A 380 5.04 -17.20 -17.84
C GLY A 380 5.07 -15.70 -17.58
N GLU A 381 6.24 -15.18 -17.23
CA GLU A 381 6.41 -13.78 -16.82
C GLU A 381 6.32 -12.78 -17.98
N LYS A 382 6.75 -13.20 -19.18
CA LYS A 382 6.76 -12.36 -20.38
C LYS A 382 5.46 -12.47 -21.19
N SER A 383 4.57 -13.39 -20.81
CA SER A 383 3.32 -13.62 -21.52
C SER A 383 2.25 -12.60 -21.08
N PRO A 384 1.23 -12.33 -21.91
CA PRO A 384 0.17 -11.35 -21.60
C PRO A 384 -0.43 -11.52 -20.20
N SER A 385 -0.75 -10.40 -19.54
CA SER A 385 -1.28 -10.42 -18.18
C SER A 385 -2.75 -10.83 -18.09
N LEU A 386 -3.53 -10.74 -19.18
CA LEU A 386 -4.99 -10.89 -19.16
C LEU A 386 -5.47 -12.18 -18.47
N VAL A 387 -4.87 -13.33 -18.78
CA VAL A 387 -5.23 -14.61 -18.14
C VAL A 387 -4.86 -14.63 -16.65
N ALA A 388 -3.72 -14.03 -16.28
CA ALA A 388 -3.33 -13.96 -14.89
C ALA A 388 -4.24 -13.03 -14.08
N VAL A 389 -4.66 -11.90 -14.66
CA VAL A 389 -5.65 -11.02 -14.04
C VAL A 389 -6.99 -11.75 -13.88
N ALA A 390 -7.42 -12.53 -14.88
CA ALA A 390 -8.63 -13.34 -14.79
C ALA A 390 -8.59 -14.37 -13.65
N VAL A 391 -7.45 -15.03 -13.44
CA VAL A 391 -7.29 -15.97 -12.30
C VAL A 391 -7.34 -15.24 -10.96
N ASN A 392 -6.67 -14.10 -10.84
CA ASN A 392 -6.75 -13.26 -9.63
C ASN A 392 -8.20 -12.82 -9.33
N LEU A 393 -8.93 -12.38 -10.36
CA LEU A 393 -10.34 -12.02 -10.23
C LEU A 393 -11.20 -13.23 -9.86
N GLY A 394 -10.90 -14.42 -10.40
CA GLY A 394 -11.56 -15.66 -9.99
C GLY A 394 -11.35 -15.98 -8.51
N ILE A 395 -10.13 -15.81 -7.99
CA ILE A 395 -9.83 -15.99 -6.55
C ILE A 395 -10.68 -15.02 -5.72
N LYS A 396 -10.69 -13.72 -6.08
CA LYS A 396 -11.57 -12.72 -5.45
C LYS A 396 -13.02 -13.19 -5.45
N THR A 397 -13.56 -13.51 -6.62
CA THR A 397 -14.98 -13.86 -6.77
C THR A 397 -15.37 -15.11 -5.99
N VAL A 398 -14.48 -16.09 -5.85
CA VAL A 398 -14.73 -17.28 -5.02
C VAL A 398 -14.85 -16.90 -3.54
N ILE A 399 -13.94 -16.06 -3.03
CA ILE A 399 -13.92 -15.65 -1.61
C ILE A 399 -15.17 -14.81 -1.28
N TRP A 400 -15.44 -13.76 -2.06
CA TRP A 400 -16.60 -12.90 -1.83
C TRP A 400 -17.92 -13.59 -2.14
N GLY A 401 -17.96 -14.41 -3.20
CA GLY A 401 -19.12 -15.22 -3.54
C GLY A 401 -19.52 -16.15 -2.41
N ALA A 402 -18.54 -16.84 -1.78
CA ALA A 402 -18.79 -17.68 -0.62
C ALA A 402 -19.43 -16.88 0.53
N TRP A 403 -18.89 -15.70 0.87
CA TRP A 403 -19.45 -14.85 1.92
C TRP A 403 -20.88 -14.41 1.64
N ILE A 404 -21.17 -13.95 0.42
CA ILE A 404 -22.51 -13.51 0.01
C ILE A 404 -23.51 -14.68 0.02
N LEU A 405 -23.07 -15.90 -0.28
CA LEU A 405 -23.94 -17.09 -0.19
C LEU A 405 -24.41 -17.38 1.24
N PHE A 406 -23.63 -17.00 2.26
CA PHE A 406 -24.01 -17.11 3.67
C PHE A 406 -24.91 -15.95 4.15
N TRP A 407 -25.19 -14.95 3.32
CA TRP A 407 -26.13 -13.90 3.69
C TRP A 407 -27.56 -14.44 3.84
N PRO A 408 -28.38 -13.84 4.74
CA PRO A 408 -29.81 -14.11 4.83
C PRO A 408 -30.50 -13.96 3.48
N GLN A 409 -31.58 -14.70 3.26
CA GLN A 409 -32.35 -14.61 2.02
C GLN A 409 -33.04 -13.23 1.95
N ASN A 410 -32.53 -12.37 1.08
CA ASN A 410 -33.00 -11.00 0.83
C ASN A 410 -32.82 -10.70 -0.66
N SER A 411 -33.63 -9.79 -1.23
CA SER A 411 -33.49 -9.26 -2.59
C SER A 411 -32.07 -8.75 -2.88
N ALA A 412 -31.39 -8.19 -1.87
CA ALA A 412 -30.01 -7.70 -1.99
C ALA A 412 -28.97 -8.79 -2.34
N LYS A 413 -29.24 -10.07 -2.01
CA LYS A 413 -28.29 -11.18 -2.24
C LYS A 413 -28.04 -11.43 -3.72
N ILE A 414 -29.11 -11.43 -4.53
CA ILE A 414 -29.01 -11.63 -5.98
C ILE A 414 -28.29 -10.43 -6.62
N SER A 415 -28.68 -9.21 -6.23
CA SER A 415 -28.02 -7.98 -6.68
C SER A 415 -26.52 -7.96 -6.33
N ALA A 416 -26.13 -8.50 -5.18
CA ALA A 416 -24.73 -8.56 -4.77
C ALA A 416 -23.92 -9.52 -5.66
N ILE A 417 -24.47 -10.70 -5.97
CA ILE A 417 -23.84 -11.67 -6.89
C ILE A 417 -23.70 -11.06 -8.29
N LEU A 418 -24.74 -10.41 -8.81
CA LEU A 418 -24.70 -9.75 -10.11
C LEU A 418 -23.69 -8.60 -10.14
N GLY A 419 -23.59 -7.84 -9.04
CA GLY A 419 -22.59 -6.81 -8.84
C GLY A 419 -21.15 -7.34 -8.92
N LEU A 420 -20.87 -8.48 -8.28
CA LEU A 420 -19.56 -9.15 -8.38
C LEU A 420 -19.21 -9.58 -9.80
N ILE A 421 -20.18 -10.12 -10.55
CA ILE A 421 -19.96 -10.57 -11.93
C ILE A 421 -19.65 -9.37 -12.83
N LEU A 422 -20.43 -8.29 -12.68
CA LEU A 422 -20.23 -7.06 -13.45
C LEU A 422 -18.89 -6.39 -13.11
N SER A 423 -18.48 -6.37 -11.84
CA SER A 423 -17.19 -5.78 -11.44
C SER A 423 -16.01 -6.62 -11.93
N LEU A 424 -16.11 -7.95 -11.89
CA LEU A 424 -15.13 -8.86 -12.49
C LEU A 424 -14.95 -8.58 -13.99
N ASN A 425 -16.05 -8.52 -14.73
CA ASN A 425 -16.02 -8.28 -16.16
C ASN A 425 -15.40 -6.91 -16.48
N TRP A 426 -15.74 -5.88 -15.70
CA TRP A 426 -15.18 -4.54 -15.91
C TRP A 426 -13.68 -4.49 -15.67
N LEU A 427 -13.18 -5.12 -14.60
CA LEU A 427 -11.74 -5.21 -14.32
C LEU A 427 -10.99 -5.99 -15.41
N LEU A 428 -11.61 -7.01 -16.01
CA LEU A 428 -11.06 -7.71 -17.18
C LEU A 428 -10.95 -6.81 -18.43
N ILE A 429 -11.97 -5.99 -18.68
CA ILE A 429 -11.94 -5.02 -19.78
C ILE A 429 -10.81 -4.02 -19.57
N LEU A 430 -10.69 -3.45 -18.36
CA LEU A 430 -9.61 -2.52 -18.01
C LEU A 430 -8.23 -3.17 -18.18
N ALA A 431 -8.06 -4.43 -17.78
CA ALA A 431 -6.82 -5.17 -17.98
C ALA A 431 -6.51 -5.37 -19.47
N GLY A 432 -7.51 -5.70 -20.29
CA GLY A 432 -7.37 -5.85 -21.73
C GLY A 432 -6.97 -4.55 -22.44
N ILE A 433 -7.61 -3.43 -22.06
CA ILE A 433 -7.31 -2.09 -22.57
C ILE A 433 -5.88 -1.70 -22.17
N ALA A 434 -5.55 -1.81 -20.88
CA ALA A 434 -4.22 -1.47 -20.37
C ALA A 434 -3.13 -2.28 -21.09
N GLN A 435 -3.31 -3.60 -21.23
CA GLN A 435 -2.34 -4.46 -21.90
C GLN A 435 -2.16 -4.11 -23.39
N THR A 436 -3.25 -3.75 -24.08
CA THR A 436 -3.22 -3.35 -25.50
C THR A 436 -2.49 -2.02 -25.67
N LEU A 437 -2.76 -1.04 -24.80
CA LEU A 437 -2.07 0.25 -24.82
C LEU A 437 -0.57 0.11 -24.48
N LEU A 438 -0.22 -0.75 -23.53
CA LEU A 438 1.19 -1.08 -23.20
C LEU A 438 1.93 -1.81 -24.34
N PHE A 439 1.21 -2.34 -25.32
CA PHE A 439 1.79 -2.93 -26.53
C PHE A 439 2.01 -1.93 -27.67
N MET A 440 1.50 -0.69 -27.54
CA MET A 440 1.70 0.36 -28.54
C MET A 440 3.18 0.69 -28.75
N LYS A 441 3.50 1.16 -29.96
CA LYS A 441 4.86 1.55 -30.36
C LYS A 441 5.35 2.87 -29.74
N THR A 442 4.51 3.57 -28.99
CA THR A 442 4.82 4.89 -28.43
C THR A 442 5.76 4.80 -27.23
N ALA A 443 6.64 5.80 -27.07
CA ALA A 443 7.57 5.86 -25.94
C ALA A 443 6.82 6.07 -24.60
N LYS A 444 5.76 6.89 -24.59
CA LYS A 444 4.95 7.22 -23.40
C LYS A 444 3.75 6.28 -23.18
N ARG A 445 3.84 5.02 -23.63
CA ARG A 445 2.72 4.05 -23.57
C ARG A 445 2.14 3.80 -22.17
N SER A 446 2.97 3.84 -21.12
CA SER A 446 2.53 3.69 -19.73
C SER A 446 1.64 4.85 -19.29
N LEU A 447 2.01 6.07 -19.68
CA LEU A 447 1.22 7.28 -19.43
C LEU A 447 -0.12 7.23 -20.18
N TRP A 448 -0.13 6.83 -21.45
CA TRP A 448 -1.39 6.65 -22.21
C TRP A 448 -2.28 5.58 -21.60
N ALA A 449 -1.73 4.43 -21.22
CA ALA A 449 -2.49 3.38 -20.53
C ALA A 449 -3.10 3.90 -19.22
N GLY A 450 -2.32 4.59 -18.40
CA GLY A 450 -2.78 5.18 -17.15
C GLY A 450 -3.88 6.21 -17.36
N ILE A 451 -3.68 7.18 -18.25
CA ILE A 451 -4.67 8.24 -18.54
C ILE A 451 -5.98 7.63 -19.04
N THR A 452 -5.93 6.68 -19.97
CA THR A 452 -7.15 6.05 -20.51
C THR A 452 -7.90 5.27 -19.44
N VAL A 453 -7.20 4.48 -18.61
CA VAL A 453 -7.83 3.72 -17.52
C VAL A 453 -8.44 4.66 -16.48
N ILE A 454 -7.72 5.72 -16.07
CA ILE A 454 -8.23 6.72 -15.12
C ILE A 454 -9.46 7.44 -15.72
N ALA A 455 -9.41 7.84 -16.99
CA ALA A 455 -10.53 8.49 -17.65
C ALA A 455 -11.76 7.58 -17.69
N LEU A 456 -11.62 6.28 -17.99
CA LEU A 456 -12.73 5.33 -18.01
C LEU A 456 -13.41 5.15 -16.64
N ILE A 457 -12.68 5.39 -15.54
CA ILE A 457 -13.20 5.27 -14.18
C ILE A 457 -13.78 6.60 -13.70
N ALA A 458 -13.05 7.70 -13.86
CA ALA A 458 -13.42 8.99 -13.30
C ALA A 458 -14.43 9.76 -14.17
N PHE A 459 -14.41 9.58 -15.49
CA PHE A 459 -15.29 10.34 -16.38
C PHE A 459 -16.78 10.05 -16.14
N PRO A 460 -17.24 8.79 -16.02
CA PRO A 460 -18.67 8.53 -15.80
C PRO A 460 -19.26 9.22 -14.56
N PRO A 461 -18.70 9.09 -13.34
CA PRO A 461 -19.28 9.77 -12.17
C PRO A 461 -19.21 11.29 -12.27
N ILE A 462 -18.14 11.86 -12.85
CA ILE A 462 -18.05 13.32 -13.07
C ILE A 462 -19.15 13.76 -14.05
N PHE A 463 -19.30 13.08 -15.18
CA PHE A 463 -20.30 13.40 -16.18
C PHE A 463 -21.73 13.36 -15.62
N PHE A 464 -22.08 12.31 -14.86
CA PHE A 464 -23.41 12.23 -14.23
C PHE A 464 -23.62 13.28 -13.15
N SER A 465 -22.58 13.61 -12.38
CA SER A 465 -22.66 14.68 -11.37
C SER A 465 -22.91 16.06 -12.01
N VAL A 466 -22.26 16.35 -13.14
CA VAL A 466 -22.43 17.61 -13.89
C VAL A 466 -23.83 17.70 -14.50
N LEU A 467 -24.38 16.56 -14.95
CA LEU A 467 -25.74 16.50 -15.50
C LEU A 467 -26.84 16.41 -14.43
N SER A 468 -26.48 16.43 -13.14
CA SER A 468 -27.42 16.28 -12.02
C SER A 468 -28.34 15.06 -12.17
N MET A 469 -27.84 13.98 -12.78
CA MET A 469 -28.63 12.75 -12.99
C MET A 469 -28.62 11.90 -11.72
N PRO A 470 -29.77 11.72 -11.05
CA PRO A 470 -29.81 10.90 -9.84
C PRO A 470 -29.50 9.42 -10.15
N PHE A 471 -28.77 8.79 -9.23
CA PHE A 471 -28.30 7.41 -9.35
C PHE A 471 -29.43 6.39 -9.59
N TYR A 472 -30.60 6.62 -8.99
CA TYR A 472 -31.74 5.71 -9.04
C TYR A 472 -32.53 5.77 -10.37
N GLN A 473 -32.53 6.91 -11.07
CA GLN A 473 -33.25 7.05 -12.35
C GLN A 473 -32.43 6.52 -13.55
N SER A 474 -31.12 6.43 -13.39
CA SER A 474 -30.16 6.07 -14.46
C SER A 474 -29.45 4.73 -14.18
N SER A 475 -30.09 3.84 -13.43
CA SER A 475 -29.49 2.59 -12.92
C SER A 475 -28.84 1.74 -14.01
N GLY A 476 -29.44 1.65 -15.20
CA GLY A 476 -28.89 0.92 -16.34
C GLY A 476 -27.55 1.46 -16.87
N VAL A 477 -27.32 2.77 -16.79
CA VAL A 477 -26.07 3.39 -17.29
C VAL A 477 -24.92 3.13 -16.33
N TRP A 478 -25.19 3.10 -15.02
CA TRP A 478 -24.20 2.76 -14.00
C TRP A 478 -23.62 1.36 -14.16
N LEU A 479 -24.39 0.41 -14.72
CA LEU A 479 -23.93 -0.95 -15.02
C LEU A 479 -22.76 -0.98 -16.01
N LEU A 480 -22.68 0.02 -16.90
CA LEU A 480 -21.64 0.15 -17.93
C LEU A 480 -20.37 0.85 -17.41
N THR A 481 -20.32 1.22 -16.12
CA THR A 481 -19.21 1.97 -15.53
C THR A 481 -18.34 1.09 -14.64
N ALA A 482 -17.29 1.69 -14.05
CA ALA A 482 -16.47 1.05 -13.02
C ALA A 482 -17.19 0.81 -11.69
N PHE A 483 -18.42 1.31 -11.55
CA PHE A 483 -19.21 1.26 -10.32
C PHE A 483 -20.56 0.56 -10.54
N PRO A 484 -20.60 -0.68 -11.08
CA PRO A 484 -21.86 -1.36 -11.40
C PRO A 484 -22.73 -1.56 -10.15
N TRP A 485 -22.13 -1.71 -8.98
CA TRP A 485 -22.84 -1.84 -7.69
C TRP A 485 -23.74 -0.63 -7.35
N ILE A 486 -23.54 0.54 -7.94
CA ILE A 486 -24.45 1.68 -7.72
C ILE A 486 -25.80 1.43 -8.42
N GLY A 487 -25.77 0.85 -9.63
CA GLY A 487 -26.96 0.64 -10.45
C GLY A 487 -27.64 -0.71 -10.25
N VAL A 488 -26.91 -1.77 -9.89
CA VAL A 488 -27.43 -3.15 -9.89
C VAL A 488 -28.62 -3.36 -8.95
N LYS A 489 -28.69 -2.64 -7.83
CA LYS A 489 -29.80 -2.78 -6.88
C LYS A 489 -31.14 -2.31 -7.47
N GLU A 490 -31.09 -1.26 -8.29
CA GLU A 490 -32.27 -0.58 -8.84
C GLU A 490 -32.51 -0.91 -10.34
N ALA A 491 -31.66 -1.73 -10.95
CA ALA A 491 -31.75 -2.09 -12.36
C ALA A 491 -32.64 -3.33 -12.56
N SER A 492 -33.46 -3.32 -13.62
CA SER A 492 -34.21 -4.50 -14.04
C SER A 492 -33.30 -5.56 -14.68
N ALA A 493 -33.79 -6.80 -14.79
CA ALA A 493 -33.00 -7.94 -15.27
C ALA A 493 -32.47 -7.77 -16.72
N ILE A 494 -33.24 -7.11 -17.59
CA ILE A 494 -32.89 -6.95 -19.01
C ILE A 494 -31.62 -6.09 -19.20
N PRO A 495 -31.52 -4.86 -18.66
CA PRO A 495 -30.28 -4.06 -18.70
C PRO A 495 -29.06 -4.78 -18.12
N ILE A 496 -29.24 -5.54 -17.04
CA ILE A 496 -28.15 -6.33 -16.43
C ILE A 496 -27.65 -7.39 -17.40
N PHE A 497 -28.56 -8.18 -17.98
CA PHE A 497 -28.23 -9.22 -18.95
C PHE A 497 -27.54 -8.65 -20.20
N LEU A 498 -28.09 -7.58 -20.78
CA LEU A 498 -27.50 -6.91 -21.94
C LEU A 498 -26.12 -6.33 -21.64
N THR A 499 -25.92 -5.78 -20.44
CA THR A 499 -24.60 -5.29 -19.99
C THR A 499 -23.58 -6.42 -19.93
N ILE A 500 -23.93 -7.57 -19.35
CA ILE A 500 -23.03 -8.72 -19.26
C ILE A 500 -22.63 -9.20 -20.67
N LEU A 501 -23.60 -9.34 -21.58
CA LEU A 501 -23.32 -9.72 -22.97
C LEU A 501 -22.43 -8.70 -23.69
N GLY A 502 -22.67 -7.41 -23.47
CA GLY A 502 -21.84 -6.32 -24.00
C GLY A 502 -20.40 -6.41 -23.49
N GLN A 503 -20.22 -6.60 -22.19
CA GLN A 503 -18.90 -6.73 -21.56
C GLN A 503 -18.12 -7.95 -22.08
N TRP A 504 -18.79 -9.10 -22.26
CA TRP A 504 -18.17 -10.30 -22.84
C TRP A 504 -17.78 -10.09 -24.31
N SER A 505 -18.61 -9.39 -25.08
CA SER A 505 -18.31 -9.04 -26.47
C SER A 505 -17.06 -8.16 -26.55
N VAL A 506 -16.99 -7.10 -25.73
CA VAL A 506 -15.82 -6.20 -25.66
C VAL A 506 -14.56 -6.95 -25.25
N THR A 507 -14.63 -7.78 -24.20
CA THR A 507 -13.49 -8.58 -23.73
C THR A 507 -12.98 -9.54 -24.81
N THR A 508 -13.88 -10.16 -25.56
CA THR A 508 -13.55 -11.05 -26.68
C THR A 508 -12.84 -10.28 -27.80
N LEU A 509 -13.37 -9.12 -28.19
CA LEU A 509 -12.75 -8.27 -29.22
C LEU A 509 -11.34 -7.81 -28.82
N LEU A 510 -11.15 -7.37 -27.57
CA LEU A 510 -9.84 -6.98 -27.05
C LEU A 510 -8.84 -8.14 -27.07
N SER A 511 -9.28 -9.33 -26.65
CA SER A 511 -8.45 -10.55 -26.66
C SER A 511 -8.04 -10.95 -28.09
N LEU A 512 -8.96 -10.87 -29.05
CA LEU A 512 -8.69 -11.12 -30.46
C LEU A 512 -7.72 -10.08 -31.05
N GLN A 513 -7.91 -8.80 -30.75
CA GLN A 513 -7.05 -7.71 -31.19
C GLN A 513 -5.62 -7.89 -30.65
N LEU A 514 -5.46 -8.16 -29.35
CA LEU A 514 -4.16 -8.40 -28.72
C LEU A 514 -3.47 -9.62 -29.37
N THR A 515 -4.22 -10.70 -29.58
CA THR A 515 -3.70 -11.92 -30.24
C THR A 515 -3.22 -11.63 -31.66
N ARG A 516 -3.98 -10.86 -32.45
CA ARG A 516 -3.59 -10.45 -33.80
C ARG A 516 -2.32 -9.61 -33.78
N GLN A 517 -2.24 -8.63 -32.89
CA GLN A 517 -1.06 -7.75 -32.76
C GLN A 517 0.20 -8.53 -32.36
N MET A 518 0.10 -9.49 -31.44
CA MET A 518 1.22 -10.34 -31.04
C MET A 518 1.69 -11.25 -32.18
N ARG A 519 0.77 -11.85 -32.95
CA ARG A 519 1.13 -12.67 -34.12
C ARG A 519 1.90 -11.87 -35.17
N LEU A 520 1.49 -10.63 -35.43
CA LEU A 520 2.18 -9.72 -36.34
C LEU A 520 3.56 -9.32 -35.81
N ALA A 521 3.68 -9.01 -34.52
CA ALA A 521 4.96 -8.62 -33.93
C ALA A 521 5.97 -9.78 -33.81
N GLY A 522 5.50 -11.01 -33.66
CA GLY A 522 6.31 -12.23 -33.79
C GLY A 522 6.64 -12.59 -35.24
N ALA A 523 6.08 -11.88 -36.22
CA ALA A 523 6.37 -12.04 -37.64
C ALA A 523 7.43 -11.04 -38.13
N SER A 524 8.68 -11.42 -37.93
CA SER A 524 9.89 -11.03 -38.68
C SER A 524 10.81 -9.93 -38.14
N SER A 525 12.08 -10.34 -38.02
CA SER A 525 13.23 -9.74 -38.71
C SER A 525 13.95 -10.80 -39.59
N SER A 526 13.84 -12.09 -39.26
CA SER A 526 14.42 -13.20 -40.04
C SER A 526 13.79 -13.42 -41.42
N LYS A 527 12.46 -13.32 -41.58
CA LYS A 527 11.84 -13.46 -42.92
C LYS A 527 12.30 -12.38 -43.92
N ALA A 528 12.55 -11.16 -43.46
CA ALA A 528 13.09 -10.10 -44.31
C ALA A 528 14.56 -10.36 -44.68
N ILE A 529 15.36 -10.88 -43.75
CA ILE A 529 16.77 -11.26 -43.99
C ILE A 529 16.89 -12.47 -44.92
N PHE A 530 16.02 -13.48 -44.79
CA PHE A 530 16.01 -14.66 -45.66
C PHE A 530 15.35 -14.41 -47.01
N ALA A 531 14.39 -13.48 -47.12
CA ALA A 531 13.85 -13.04 -48.41
C ALA A 531 14.86 -12.23 -49.23
N ASN A 532 15.83 -11.57 -48.57
CA ASN A 532 16.87 -10.77 -49.22
C ASN A 532 18.18 -11.54 -49.50
N ARG A 533 18.24 -12.86 -49.29
CA ARG A 533 19.34 -13.66 -49.84
C ARG A 533 18.97 -14.08 -51.26
N PRO A 534 19.53 -13.47 -52.33
CA PRO A 534 19.41 -14.06 -53.66
C PRO A 534 20.02 -15.45 -53.58
N SER A 535 19.26 -16.44 -54.05
CA SER A 535 19.73 -17.81 -54.24
C SER A 535 21.05 -17.76 -55.02
N ALA A 536 22.14 -18.19 -54.38
CA ALA A 536 23.38 -18.45 -55.09
C ALA A 536 23.07 -19.42 -56.25
N PRO A 537 23.55 -19.16 -57.47
CA PRO A 537 23.28 -20.05 -58.59
C PRO A 537 23.89 -21.42 -58.27
N ALA A 538 23.07 -22.46 -58.38
CA ALA A 538 23.53 -23.84 -58.31
C ALA A 538 24.58 -24.06 -59.43
N ARG A 539 25.75 -24.56 -59.04
CA ARG A 539 26.72 -25.17 -59.97
C ARG A 539 26.48 -26.66 -60.01
#